data_AF-A0A932K2H5-F1
#
_entry.id   AF-A0A932K2H5-F1
#
_cell.length_a   1.000
_cell.length_b   1.000
_cell.length_c   1.000
_cell.angle_alpha   90.00
_cell.angle_beta   90.00
_cell.angle_gamma   90.00
#
_symmetry.space_group_name_H-M   'P 1'
#
loop_
_entity.id
_entity.type
_entity.pdbx_description
1 polymer ?
#
loop_
_entity_poly.entity_id
_entity_poly.type
_entity_poly.pdbx_seq_one_letter_code
_entity_poly.pdbx_strand_id
1 'polypeptide(L)'
;NTSAVFGFTRTLLDLLAQEQPDYLAVVFDTPAPTFRHVRFPAYKATRQKMPEDMSVQLPRLKDVADALGITLLEVPGFEADDVMGTLAKRAEREGIETYLVTGDKDFMQLVSPLVKIYSLRKIDNQQEVLDAAGVQQKFGVPPERVVDVLALMGDSSDNVPGIPGIGEKTALKLIQDYGDFETILAQAAEVKPKAVAEKILAHTELARLSRELVTIHTDVPLDSSPRDLAPRPRDLTRLTLLFRELEFTSLANQFAVQTQSDDHAYQLVHSRAQFDRFCQELQARERFAIDTETTDLDPLQADLVCFSFAWQPGEAYCVPLQFPEEGQSDDSAYILERLKAVLENPAVLK
;
A
#
# COMPACT_ATOMS: atom_id res chain seq x y z
N ASN A 1 17.57 3.04 1.33
CA ASN A 1 16.63 3.78 2.20
C ASN A 1 15.26 3.13 2.00
N THR A 2 14.66 2.54 3.04
CA THR A 2 13.34 1.86 3.01
C THR A 2 12.33 2.48 3.99
N SER A 3 12.66 3.64 4.54
CA SER A 3 11.90 4.29 5.62
C SER A 3 10.49 4.68 5.20
N ALA A 4 10.29 5.12 3.94
CA ALA A 4 8.97 5.47 3.42
C ALA A 4 8.10 4.22 3.28
N VAL A 5 8.65 3.12 2.77
CA VAL A 5 7.95 1.83 2.68
C VAL A 5 7.54 1.32 4.05
N PHE A 6 8.45 1.40 5.03
CA PHE A 6 8.14 0.97 6.40
C PHE A 6 7.01 1.81 7.02
N GLY A 7 7.10 3.15 6.92
CA GLY A 7 6.11 4.06 7.49
C GLY A 7 4.72 3.90 6.86
N PHE A 8 4.66 3.74 5.54
CA PHE A 8 3.42 3.45 4.82
C PHE A 8 2.84 2.09 5.25
N THR A 9 3.66 1.04 5.28
CA THR A 9 3.23 -0.31 5.67
C THR A 9 2.64 -0.30 7.07
N ARG A 10 3.32 0.34 8.04
CA ARG A 10 2.83 0.45 9.42
C ARG A 10 1.51 1.20 9.51
N THR A 11 1.42 2.36 8.86
CA THR A 11 0.18 3.13 8.80
C THR A 11 -0.98 2.31 8.27
N LEU A 12 -0.77 1.57 7.18
CA LEU A 12 -1.80 0.79 6.52
C LEU A 12 -2.25 -0.40 7.38
N LEU A 13 -1.31 -1.09 8.02
CA LEU A 13 -1.60 -2.18 8.95
C LEU A 13 -2.35 -1.70 10.19
N ASP A 14 -1.94 -0.56 10.74
CA ASP A 14 -2.59 0.05 11.90
C ASP A 14 -4.04 0.45 11.57
N LEU A 15 -4.27 1.06 10.40
CA LEU A 15 -5.60 1.43 9.92
C LEU A 15 -6.50 0.20 9.73
N LEU A 16 -5.99 -0.85 9.08
CA LEU A 16 -6.72 -2.10 8.90
C LEU A 16 -7.08 -2.77 10.24
N ALA A 17 -6.21 -2.68 11.23
CA ALA A 17 -6.42 -3.29 12.54
C ALA A 17 -7.41 -2.49 13.41
N GLN A 18 -7.32 -1.16 13.39
CA GLN A 18 -8.12 -0.26 14.23
C GLN A 18 -9.51 -0.02 13.66
N GLU A 19 -9.59 0.32 12.38
CA GLU A 19 -10.84 0.79 11.75
C GLU A 19 -11.61 -0.34 11.04
N GLN A 20 -10.94 -1.44 10.68
CA GLN A 20 -11.54 -2.60 9.98
C GLN A 20 -12.50 -2.21 8.84
N PRO A 21 -12.04 -1.42 7.86
CA PRO A 21 -12.92 -0.85 6.84
C PRO A 21 -13.50 -1.93 5.92
N ASP A 22 -14.79 -1.80 5.58
CA ASP A 22 -15.45 -2.66 4.58
C ASP A 22 -14.88 -2.45 3.17
N TYR A 23 -14.42 -1.23 2.88
CA TYR A 23 -13.86 -0.81 1.60
C TYR A 23 -12.58 0.00 1.81
N LEU A 24 -11.53 -0.27 1.05
CA LEU A 24 -10.27 0.46 1.12
C LEU A 24 -9.58 0.49 -0.24
N ALA A 25 -9.13 1.68 -0.64
CA ALA A 25 -8.28 1.87 -1.80
C ALA A 25 -7.13 2.81 -1.49
N VAL A 26 -6.02 2.62 -2.19
CA VAL A 26 -4.88 3.54 -2.20
C VAL A 26 -4.77 4.12 -3.60
N VAL A 27 -4.70 5.44 -3.68
CA VAL A 27 -4.65 6.16 -4.94
C VAL A 27 -3.28 6.79 -5.10
N PHE A 28 -2.67 6.65 -6.27
CA PHE A 28 -1.38 7.25 -6.59
C PHE A 28 -1.51 8.24 -7.75
N ASP A 29 -0.73 9.32 -7.68
CA ASP A 29 -0.53 10.21 -8.81
C ASP A 29 0.22 9.51 -9.95
N THR A 30 -0.08 9.95 -11.17
CA THR A 30 0.63 9.49 -12.37
C THR A 30 1.62 10.56 -12.85
N PRO A 31 2.66 10.19 -13.61
CA PRO A 31 3.56 11.17 -14.21
C PRO A 31 2.93 11.96 -15.37
N ALA A 32 1.70 11.60 -15.79
CA ALA A 32 1.02 12.27 -16.88
C ALA A 32 0.60 13.69 -16.46
N PRO A 33 0.78 14.71 -17.34
CA PRO A 33 0.31 16.05 -17.03
C PRO A 33 -1.20 16.07 -16.86
N THR A 34 -1.67 16.75 -15.82
CA THR A 34 -3.10 16.88 -15.51
C THR A 34 -3.68 18.11 -16.21
N PHE A 35 -5.01 18.26 -16.17
CA PHE A 35 -5.66 19.45 -16.73
C PHE A 35 -5.12 20.75 -16.09
N ARG A 36 -4.74 20.74 -14.81
CA ARG A 36 -4.15 21.88 -14.11
C ARG A 36 -2.81 22.30 -14.72
N HIS A 37 -1.95 21.35 -15.05
CA HIS A 37 -0.66 21.61 -15.69
C HIS A 37 -0.83 22.20 -17.10
N VAL A 38 -1.84 21.73 -17.85
CA VAL A 38 -2.15 22.25 -19.19
C VAL A 38 -2.74 23.66 -19.08
N ARG A 39 -3.65 23.88 -18.12
CA ARG A 39 -4.34 25.15 -17.92
C ARG A 39 -3.42 26.25 -17.40
N PHE A 40 -2.52 25.90 -16.47
CA PHE A 40 -1.59 26.82 -15.84
C PHE A 40 -0.21 26.17 -15.68
N PRO A 41 0.73 26.40 -16.63
CA PRO A 41 2.05 25.76 -16.61
C PRO A 41 2.90 26.03 -15.37
N ALA A 42 2.60 27.08 -14.61
CA ALA A 42 3.31 27.38 -13.36
C ALA A 42 2.73 26.61 -12.15
N TYR A 43 1.62 25.89 -12.29
CA TYR A 43 1.04 25.05 -11.25
C TYR A 43 2.04 23.99 -10.78
N LYS A 44 2.26 23.90 -9.46
CA LYS A 44 3.24 23.01 -8.80
C LYS A 44 4.68 23.10 -9.36
N ALA A 45 5.00 24.09 -10.20
CA ALA A 45 6.30 24.21 -10.86
C ALA A 45 7.45 24.55 -9.89
N THR A 46 7.13 25.15 -8.74
CA THR A 46 8.06 25.47 -7.67
C THR A 46 8.24 24.32 -6.67
N ARG A 47 7.45 23.24 -6.76
CA ARG A 47 7.62 22.07 -5.91
C ARG A 47 8.95 21.42 -6.22
N GLN A 48 9.69 21.05 -5.17
CA GLN A 48 10.90 20.26 -5.34
C GLN A 48 10.52 18.92 -5.97
N LYS A 49 11.33 18.49 -6.94
CA LYS A 49 11.16 17.15 -7.51
C LYS A 49 11.29 16.12 -6.39
N MET A 50 10.49 15.07 -6.48
CA MET A 50 10.61 13.92 -5.60
C MET A 50 12.07 13.44 -5.57
N PRO A 51 12.66 13.28 -4.37
CA PRO A 51 14.00 12.72 -4.22
C PRO A 51 14.12 11.35 -4.90
N GLU A 52 15.26 11.07 -5.53
CA GLU A 52 15.48 9.81 -6.24
C GLU A 52 15.31 8.60 -5.31
N ASP A 53 15.78 8.69 -4.07
CA ASP A 53 15.66 7.64 -3.06
C ASP A 53 14.21 7.36 -2.66
N MET A 54 13.29 8.31 -2.81
CA MET A 54 11.86 8.11 -2.64
C MET A 54 11.21 7.53 -3.90
N SER A 55 11.64 7.98 -5.09
CA SER A 55 11.09 7.50 -6.37
C SER A 55 11.27 5.99 -6.56
N VAL A 56 12.42 5.44 -6.15
CA VAL A 56 12.72 4.00 -6.22
C VAL A 56 11.91 3.16 -5.20
N GLN A 57 11.33 3.81 -4.18
CA GLN A 57 10.50 3.15 -3.18
C GLN A 57 9.03 3.04 -3.62
N LEU A 58 8.56 3.88 -4.56
CA LEU A 58 7.17 3.87 -5.03
C LEU A 58 6.68 2.50 -5.53
N PRO A 59 7.42 1.76 -6.39
CA PRO A 59 6.99 0.43 -6.81
C PRO A 59 6.81 -0.53 -5.63
N ARG A 60 7.70 -0.45 -4.62
CA ARG A 60 7.62 -1.31 -3.43
C ARG A 60 6.42 -0.98 -2.54
N LEU A 61 5.99 0.28 -2.48
CA LEU A 61 4.74 0.66 -1.80
C LEU A 61 3.53 -0.02 -2.45
N LYS A 62 3.50 -0.02 -3.79
CA LYS A 62 2.44 -0.67 -4.57
C LYS A 62 2.46 -2.18 -4.36
N ASP A 63 3.64 -2.81 -4.40
CA ASP A 63 3.78 -4.24 -4.12
C ASP A 63 3.23 -4.63 -2.74
N VAL A 64 3.54 -3.84 -1.71
CA VAL A 64 3.03 -4.08 -0.35
C VAL A 64 1.51 -3.91 -0.29
N ALA A 65 0.96 -2.83 -0.84
CA ALA A 65 -0.48 -2.59 -0.82
C ALA A 65 -1.26 -3.69 -1.57
N ASP A 66 -0.78 -4.11 -2.75
CA ASP A 66 -1.38 -5.20 -3.52
C ASP A 66 -1.30 -6.54 -2.77
N ALA A 67 -0.16 -6.86 -2.15
CA ALA A 67 0.00 -8.07 -1.35
C ALA A 67 -0.85 -8.06 -0.05
N LEU A 68 -1.18 -6.87 0.48
CA LEU A 68 -2.16 -6.69 1.54
C LEU A 68 -3.62 -6.81 1.06
N GLY A 69 -3.83 -7.07 -0.24
CA GLY A 69 -5.15 -7.25 -0.84
C GLY A 69 -5.88 -5.93 -1.13
N ILE A 70 -5.19 -4.80 -1.11
CA ILE A 70 -5.82 -3.47 -1.28
C ILE A 70 -5.86 -3.09 -2.76
N THR A 71 -6.96 -2.47 -3.18
CA THR A 71 -7.11 -1.98 -4.55
C THR A 71 -6.28 -0.72 -4.75
N LEU A 72 -5.46 -0.72 -5.79
CA LEU A 72 -4.64 0.41 -6.21
C LEU A 72 -5.26 1.11 -7.42
N LEU A 73 -5.35 2.43 -7.38
CA LEU A 73 -5.92 3.23 -8.46
C LEU A 73 -4.94 4.30 -8.92
N GLU A 74 -4.79 4.39 -10.24
CA GLU A 74 -3.96 5.37 -10.94
C GLU A 74 -4.69 5.77 -12.22
N VAL A 75 -4.94 7.07 -12.40
CA VAL A 75 -5.68 7.56 -13.57
C VAL A 75 -4.88 8.64 -14.28
N PRO A 76 -4.30 8.34 -15.45
CA PRO A 76 -3.57 9.33 -16.23
C PRO A 76 -4.42 10.57 -16.54
N GLY A 77 -3.82 11.75 -16.37
CA GLY A 77 -4.48 13.04 -16.63
C GLY A 77 -5.25 13.63 -15.44
N PHE A 78 -5.34 12.90 -14.33
CA PHE A 78 -5.97 13.36 -13.08
C PHE A 78 -5.01 13.16 -11.90
N GLU A 79 -5.21 13.96 -10.85
CA GLU A 79 -4.45 13.82 -9.61
C GLU A 79 -5.10 12.77 -8.72
N ALA A 80 -4.34 12.22 -7.78
CA ALA A 80 -4.88 11.32 -6.76
C ALA A 80 -6.06 11.98 -6.02
N ASP A 81 -6.00 13.29 -5.81
CA ASP A 81 -7.04 14.08 -5.16
C ASP A 81 -8.37 14.03 -5.90
N ASP A 82 -8.34 14.12 -7.24
CA ASP A 82 -9.54 14.07 -8.09
C ASP A 82 -10.17 12.67 -8.09
N VAL A 83 -9.33 11.63 -8.10
CA VAL A 83 -9.78 10.23 -8.02
C VAL A 83 -10.41 9.95 -6.66
N MET A 84 -9.77 10.37 -5.57
CA MET A 84 -10.28 10.24 -4.20
C MET A 84 -11.58 11.03 -4.02
N GLY A 85 -11.64 12.26 -4.53
CA GLY A 85 -12.85 13.09 -4.47
C GLY A 85 -14.02 12.48 -5.23
N THR A 86 -13.76 11.91 -6.41
CA THR A 86 -14.75 11.17 -7.20
C THR A 86 -15.28 9.96 -6.44
N LEU A 87 -14.41 9.15 -5.85
CA LEU A 87 -14.82 7.98 -5.06
C LEU A 87 -15.63 8.37 -3.83
N ALA A 88 -15.21 9.41 -3.10
CA ALA A 88 -15.94 9.89 -1.93
C ALA A 88 -17.34 10.39 -2.27
N LYS A 89 -17.50 11.12 -3.39
CA LYS A 89 -18.83 11.57 -3.83
C LYS A 89 -19.70 10.44 -4.38
N ARG A 90 -19.11 9.43 -5.02
CA ARG A 90 -19.85 8.21 -5.39
C ARG A 90 -20.30 7.45 -4.14
N ALA A 91 -19.41 7.26 -3.15
CA ALA A 91 -19.70 6.57 -1.90
C ALA A 91 -20.80 7.28 -1.10
N GLU A 92 -20.74 8.61 -1.00
CA GLU A 92 -21.78 9.45 -0.38
C GLU A 92 -23.16 9.22 -1.02
N ARG A 93 -23.24 9.19 -2.37
CA ARG A 93 -24.49 8.91 -3.10
C ARG A 93 -25.03 7.51 -2.82
N GLU A 94 -24.14 6.56 -2.50
CA GLU A 94 -24.48 5.19 -2.13
C GLU A 94 -24.73 5.00 -0.62
N GLY A 95 -24.65 6.07 0.18
CA GLY A 95 -24.86 6.03 1.64
C GLY A 95 -23.70 5.41 2.42
N ILE A 96 -22.49 5.39 1.86
CA ILE A 96 -21.28 4.82 2.47
C ILE A 96 -20.51 5.93 3.19
N GLU A 97 -20.26 5.75 4.48
CA GLU A 97 -19.39 6.64 5.24
C GLU A 97 -17.93 6.50 4.75
N THR A 98 -17.31 7.63 4.43
CA THR A 98 -16.00 7.70 3.80
C THR A 98 -15.04 8.54 4.62
N TYR A 99 -13.85 7.99 4.84
CA TYR A 99 -12.74 8.67 5.50
C TYR A 99 -11.61 8.90 4.51
N LEU A 100 -11.33 10.17 4.20
CA LEU A 100 -10.23 10.59 3.34
C LEU A 100 -8.95 10.68 4.20
N VAL A 101 -8.07 9.70 4.04
CA VAL A 101 -6.80 9.64 4.80
C VAL A 101 -5.76 10.54 4.12
N THR A 102 -5.73 11.81 4.52
CA THR A 102 -4.85 12.81 3.91
C THR A 102 -4.51 13.92 4.91
N GLY A 103 -3.36 14.57 4.70
CA GLY A 103 -2.97 15.79 5.41
C GLY A 103 -3.27 17.06 4.61
N ASP A 104 -3.76 16.94 3.38
CA ASP A 104 -4.01 18.06 2.50
C ASP A 104 -5.30 18.78 2.87
N LYS A 105 -5.23 20.11 2.98
CA LYS A 105 -6.35 20.96 3.36
C LYS A 105 -7.37 21.10 2.23
N ASP A 106 -6.99 20.86 0.98
CA ASP A 106 -7.88 21.06 -0.16
C ASP A 106 -9.07 20.10 -0.08
N PHE A 107 -8.88 18.91 0.50
CA PHE A 107 -9.95 17.95 0.77
C PHE A 107 -11.02 18.46 1.75
N MET A 108 -10.77 19.52 2.51
CA MET A 108 -11.78 20.11 3.39
C MET A 108 -13.01 20.57 2.59
N GLN A 109 -12.86 20.85 1.28
CA GLN A 109 -13.97 21.18 0.39
C GLN A 109 -14.95 20.02 0.12
N LEU A 110 -14.53 18.77 0.39
CA LEU A 110 -15.33 17.57 0.13
C LEU A 110 -16.11 17.08 1.36
N VAL A 111 -15.77 17.61 2.54
CA VAL A 111 -16.33 17.20 3.83
C VAL A 111 -17.84 17.38 3.85
N SER A 112 -18.55 16.38 4.37
CA SER A 112 -20.00 16.32 4.45
C SER A 112 -20.41 15.43 5.64
N PRO A 113 -21.72 15.21 5.90
CA PRO A 113 -22.14 14.27 6.93
C PRO A 113 -21.59 12.84 6.75
N LEU A 114 -21.35 12.39 5.52
CA LEU A 114 -20.83 11.06 5.20
C LEU A 114 -19.36 11.05 4.77
N VAL A 115 -18.74 12.21 4.54
CA VAL A 115 -17.34 12.32 4.10
C VAL A 115 -16.53 13.11 5.12
N LYS A 116 -15.52 12.49 5.73
CA LYS A 116 -14.66 13.09 6.76
C LYS A 116 -13.20 12.97 6.36
N ILE A 117 -12.34 13.83 6.90
CA ILE A 117 -10.88 13.68 6.74
C ILE A 117 -10.33 12.95 7.96
N TYR A 118 -9.50 11.95 7.73
CA TYR A 118 -8.83 11.18 8.76
C TYR A 118 -7.35 11.56 8.78
N SER A 119 -6.95 12.34 9.77
CA SER A 119 -5.57 12.78 9.93
C SER A 119 -4.74 11.66 10.53
N LEU A 120 -3.61 11.31 9.90
CA LEU A 120 -2.66 10.33 10.46
C LEU A 120 -1.87 10.87 11.65
N ARG A 121 -1.97 12.17 11.95
CA ARG A 121 -1.33 12.78 13.12
C ARG A 121 -2.22 12.58 14.34
N LYS A 122 -1.62 12.12 15.44
CA LYS A 122 -2.31 12.02 16.73
C LYS A 122 -2.11 13.32 17.50
N ILE A 123 -3.21 13.89 18.00
CA ILE A 123 -3.20 15.00 18.96
C ILE A 123 -3.67 14.42 20.30
N ASP A 124 -2.91 14.64 21.37
CA ASP A 124 -3.21 14.09 22.70
C ASP A 124 -3.49 12.58 22.70
N ASN A 125 -2.74 11.85 21.87
CA ASN A 125 -2.84 10.40 21.68
C ASN A 125 -4.18 9.92 21.06
N GLN A 126 -5.03 10.84 20.61
CA GLN A 126 -6.27 10.56 19.90
C GLN A 126 -6.12 10.84 18.41
N GLN A 127 -6.85 10.04 17.62
CA GLN A 127 -6.92 10.22 16.18
C GLN A 127 -7.81 11.42 15.85
N GLU A 128 -7.31 12.33 15.01
CA GLU A 128 -8.08 13.51 14.60
C GLU A 128 -8.92 13.17 13.36
N VAL A 129 -10.24 13.16 13.54
CA VAL A 129 -11.22 13.11 12.45
C VAL A 129 -11.79 14.50 12.26
N LEU A 130 -11.66 15.05 11.06
CA LEU A 130 -12.18 16.37 10.71
C LEU A 130 -13.53 16.24 10.02
N ASP A 131 -14.58 16.66 10.71
CA ASP A 131 -15.94 16.82 10.18
C ASP A 131 -16.22 18.28 9.80
N ALA A 132 -17.45 18.60 9.40
CA ALA A 132 -17.83 19.95 8.98
C ALA A 132 -17.63 21.01 10.08
N ALA A 133 -17.86 20.67 11.35
CA ALA A 133 -17.63 21.58 12.47
C ALA A 133 -16.12 21.81 12.69
N GLY A 134 -15.33 20.74 12.56
CA GLY A 134 -13.87 20.81 12.57
C GLY A 134 -13.32 21.68 11.44
N VAL A 135 -13.85 21.56 10.22
CA VAL A 135 -13.49 22.45 9.09
C VAL A 135 -13.82 23.91 9.41
N GLN A 136 -15.03 24.19 9.90
CA GLN A 136 -15.43 25.54 10.29
C GLN A 136 -14.51 26.13 11.38
N GLN A 137 -14.10 25.33 12.36
CA GLN A 137 -13.20 25.76 13.43
C GLN A 137 -11.77 26.00 12.92
N LYS A 138 -11.26 25.10 12.06
CA LYS A 138 -9.88 25.12 11.58
C LYS A 138 -9.65 26.15 10.48
N PHE A 139 -10.61 26.29 9.57
CA PHE A 139 -10.49 27.09 8.35
C PHE A 139 -11.36 28.35 8.36
N GLY A 140 -12.30 28.47 9.31
CA GLY A 140 -13.12 29.69 9.50
C GLY A 140 -14.35 29.79 8.59
N VAL A 141 -14.59 28.81 7.71
CA VAL A 141 -15.74 28.72 6.81
C VAL A 141 -16.23 27.27 6.69
N PRO A 142 -17.48 27.02 6.27
CA PRO A 142 -17.95 25.65 6.08
C PRO A 142 -17.29 25.00 4.85
N PRO A 143 -17.31 23.66 4.72
CA PRO A 143 -16.70 22.91 3.62
C PRO A 143 -16.99 23.49 2.22
N GLU A 144 -18.24 23.84 1.93
CA GLU A 144 -18.68 24.37 0.64
C GLU A 144 -18.12 25.77 0.28
N ARG A 145 -17.40 26.41 1.21
CA ARG A 145 -16.73 27.70 1.03
C ARG A 145 -15.21 27.63 1.11
N VAL A 146 -14.63 26.47 1.41
CA VAL A 146 -13.17 26.29 1.44
C VAL A 146 -12.55 26.66 0.10
N VAL A 147 -13.13 26.15 -1.00
CA VAL A 147 -12.67 26.42 -2.37
C VAL A 147 -12.70 27.91 -2.72
N ASP A 148 -13.70 28.64 -2.22
CA ASP A 148 -13.87 30.07 -2.48
C ASP A 148 -12.79 30.89 -1.77
N VAL A 149 -12.44 30.53 -0.53
CA VAL A 149 -11.35 31.16 0.21
C VAL A 149 -10.02 30.90 -0.49
N LEU A 150 -9.72 29.65 -0.85
CA LEU A 150 -8.50 29.27 -1.57
C LEU A 150 -8.37 29.98 -2.92
N ALA A 151 -9.48 30.15 -3.65
CA ALA A 151 -9.51 30.88 -4.92
C ALA A 151 -9.13 32.35 -4.75
N LEU A 152 -9.55 32.99 -3.65
CA LEU A 152 -9.25 34.40 -3.37
C LEU A 152 -7.82 34.60 -2.85
N MET A 153 -7.35 33.74 -1.94
CA MET A 153 -6.04 33.90 -1.30
C MET A 153 -4.88 33.23 -2.05
N GLY A 154 -5.18 32.26 -2.92
CA GLY A 154 -4.19 31.43 -3.59
C GLY A 154 -3.57 30.36 -2.68
N ASP A 155 -2.61 29.63 -3.24
CA ASP A 155 -1.83 28.64 -2.52
C ASP A 155 -0.38 28.67 -2.97
N SER A 156 0.51 29.12 -2.10
CA SER A 156 1.94 29.17 -2.39
C SER A 156 2.60 27.80 -2.53
N SER A 157 2.07 26.77 -1.87
CA SER A 157 2.60 25.40 -1.97
C SER A 157 2.47 24.87 -3.40
N ASP A 158 1.34 25.18 -4.03
CA ASP A 158 0.97 24.68 -5.36
C ASP A 158 1.13 25.74 -6.45
N ASN A 159 1.69 26.88 -6.06
CA ASN A 159 1.85 28.05 -6.89
C ASN A 159 0.52 28.54 -7.51
N VAL A 160 -0.59 28.35 -6.80
CA VAL A 160 -1.89 28.90 -7.18
C VAL A 160 -1.88 30.40 -6.85
N PRO A 161 -2.19 31.28 -7.82
CA PRO A 161 -1.89 32.71 -7.70
C PRO A 161 -2.83 33.48 -6.76
N GLY A 162 -4.11 33.11 -6.69
CA GLY A 162 -5.13 33.88 -5.99
C GLY A 162 -5.31 35.30 -6.54
N ILE A 163 -5.84 36.20 -5.71
CA ILE A 163 -5.86 37.64 -6.00
C ILE A 163 -4.65 38.30 -5.31
N PRO A 164 -3.72 38.91 -6.06
CA PRO A 164 -2.57 39.59 -5.51
C PRO A 164 -2.92 40.57 -4.38
N GLY A 165 -2.35 40.33 -3.21
CA GLY A 165 -2.56 41.17 -2.03
C GLY A 165 -3.90 40.96 -1.32
N ILE A 166 -4.61 39.86 -1.59
CA ILE A 166 -5.67 39.31 -0.75
C ILE A 166 -5.12 38.04 -0.10
N GLY A 167 -4.95 38.06 1.22
CA GLY A 167 -4.56 36.87 1.99
C GLY A 167 -5.75 36.27 2.73
N GLU A 168 -5.52 35.15 3.43
CA GLU A 168 -6.51 34.37 4.17
C GLU A 168 -7.51 35.22 4.97
N LYS A 169 -7.02 36.11 5.85
CA LYS A 169 -7.90 36.96 6.67
C LYS A 169 -8.84 37.85 5.85
N THR A 170 -8.39 38.34 4.70
CA THR A 170 -9.20 39.18 3.82
C THR A 170 -10.19 38.31 3.03
N ALA A 171 -9.75 37.16 2.53
CA ALA A 171 -10.63 36.20 1.85
C ALA A 171 -11.76 35.72 2.76
N LEU A 172 -11.46 35.31 4.01
CA LEU A 172 -12.46 34.92 5.01
C LEU A 172 -13.46 36.02 5.28
N LYS A 173 -12.98 37.26 5.46
CA LYS A 173 -13.86 38.41 5.66
C LYS A 173 -14.78 38.65 4.46
N LEU A 174 -14.26 38.55 3.24
CA LEU A 174 -15.09 38.70 2.03
C LEU A 174 -16.17 37.62 1.96
N ILE A 175 -15.85 36.37 2.29
CA ILE A 175 -16.84 35.29 2.32
C ILE A 175 -17.87 35.52 3.43
N GLN A 176 -17.46 36.01 4.59
CA GLN A 176 -18.38 36.36 5.67
C GLN A 176 -19.32 37.52 5.30
N ASP A 177 -18.81 38.55 4.62
CA ASP A 177 -19.55 39.76 4.29
C ASP A 177 -20.47 39.57 3.05
N TYR A 178 -20.04 38.77 2.07
CA TYR A 178 -20.71 38.64 0.76
C TYR A 178 -21.22 37.22 0.43
N GLY A 179 -20.91 36.23 1.26
CA GLY A 179 -21.47 34.88 1.20
C GLY A 179 -20.68 33.87 0.35
N ASP A 180 -20.38 34.19 -0.90
CA ASP A 180 -19.70 33.27 -1.83
C ASP A 180 -18.84 33.97 -2.88
N PHE A 181 -17.99 33.19 -3.55
CA PHE A 181 -17.04 33.67 -4.55
C PHE A 181 -17.70 34.44 -5.71
N GLU A 182 -18.79 33.93 -6.29
CA GLU A 182 -19.42 34.57 -7.45
C GLU A 182 -20.09 35.88 -7.05
N THR A 183 -20.70 35.93 -5.86
CA THR A 183 -21.30 37.15 -5.30
C THR A 183 -20.22 38.21 -5.05
N ILE A 184 -19.06 37.84 -4.51
CA ILE A 184 -17.92 38.75 -4.33
C ILE A 184 -17.47 39.35 -5.67
N LEU A 185 -17.36 38.55 -6.72
CA LEU A 185 -16.95 39.05 -8.04
C LEU A 185 -18.04 39.94 -8.67
N ALA A 186 -19.31 39.56 -8.54
CA ALA A 186 -20.43 40.33 -9.07
C ALA A 186 -20.58 41.70 -8.38
N GLN A 187 -20.31 41.76 -7.08
CA GLN A 187 -20.38 42.98 -6.26
C GLN A 187 -19.03 43.64 -6.03
N ALA A 188 -17.99 43.27 -6.80
CA ALA A 188 -16.61 43.69 -6.55
C ALA A 188 -16.45 45.22 -6.44
N ALA A 189 -17.24 46.01 -7.17
CA ALA A 189 -17.21 47.48 -7.12
C ALA A 189 -17.70 48.08 -5.79
N GLU A 190 -18.51 47.35 -5.04
CA GLU A 190 -19.10 47.78 -3.76
C GLU A 190 -18.26 47.33 -2.54
N VAL A 191 -17.28 46.45 -2.78
CA VAL A 191 -16.42 45.89 -1.73
C VAL A 191 -15.63 46.98 -1.01
N LYS A 192 -15.61 46.88 0.33
CA LYS A 192 -14.82 47.78 1.19
C LYS A 192 -13.66 47.03 1.87
N PRO A 193 -12.48 47.66 1.98
CA PRO A 193 -12.13 49.00 1.51
C PRO A 193 -11.92 49.07 -0.02
N LYS A 194 -11.96 50.27 -0.60
CA LYS A 194 -11.84 50.51 -2.06
C LYS A 194 -10.60 49.84 -2.69
N ALA A 195 -9.48 49.81 -1.97
CA ALA A 195 -8.26 49.13 -2.45
C ALA A 195 -8.43 47.60 -2.63
N VAL A 196 -9.33 46.96 -1.89
CA VAL A 196 -9.66 45.54 -2.08
C VAL A 196 -10.58 45.37 -3.30
N ALA A 197 -11.59 46.23 -3.46
CA ALA A 197 -12.42 46.26 -4.67
C ALA A 197 -11.58 46.38 -5.95
N GLU A 198 -10.63 47.33 -5.97
CA GLU A 198 -9.73 47.55 -7.10
C GLU A 198 -8.90 46.30 -7.44
N LYS A 199 -8.41 45.57 -6.43
CA LYS A 199 -7.69 44.29 -6.63
C LYS A 199 -8.58 43.20 -7.22
N ILE A 200 -9.81 43.05 -6.71
CA ILE A 200 -10.75 42.04 -7.21
C ILE A 200 -11.10 42.31 -8.67
N LEU A 201 -11.41 43.56 -9.00
CA LEU A 201 -11.72 43.97 -10.37
C LEU A 201 -10.53 43.79 -11.32
N ALA A 202 -9.31 44.09 -10.88
CA ALA A 202 -8.10 43.94 -11.69
C ALA A 202 -7.70 42.47 -11.93
N HIS A 203 -8.12 41.55 -11.05
CA HIS A 203 -7.65 40.17 -11.03
C HIS A 203 -8.78 39.13 -11.05
N THR A 204 -9.96 39.50 -11.56
CA THR A 204 -11.14 38.63 -11.60
C THR A 204 -10.87 37.31 -12.33
N GLU A 205 -10.24 37.37 -13.51
CA GLU A 205 -9.91 36.16 -14.29
C GLU A 205 -8.85 35.30 -13.60
N LEU A 206 -7.93 35.91 -12.85
CA LEU A 206 -6.91 35.19 -12.08
C LEU A 206 -7.53 34.47 -10.88
N ALA A 207 -8.53 35.09 -10.24
CA ALA A 207 -9.31 34.46 -9.18
C ALA A 207 -10.11 33.26 -9.72
N ARG A 208 -10.74 33.39 -10.89
CA ARG A 208 -11.46 32.28 -11.54
C ARG A 208 -10.53 31.13 -11.91
N LEU A 209 -9.36 31.44 -12.47
CA LEU A 209 -8.32 30.44 -12.72
C LEU A 209 -7.89 29.76 -11.41
N SER A 210 -7.69 30.53 -10.33
CA SER A 210 -7.30 29.97 -9.04
C SER A 210 -8.36 29.04 -8.49
N ARG A 211 -9.65 29.39 -8.62
CA ARG A 211 -10.78 28.54 -8.27
C ARG A 211 -10.77 27.23 -9.06
N GLU A 212 -10.57 27.30 -10.37
CA GLU A 212 -10.43 26.12 -11.24
C GLU A 212 -9.30 25.19 -10.77
N LEU A 213 -8.14 25.76 -10.40
CA LEU A 213 -6.98 24.98 -9.97
C LEU A 213 -7.14 24.32 -8.59
N VAL A 214 -7.80 24.97 -7.62
CA VAL A 214 -7.98 24.41 -6.26
C VAL A 214 -9.23 23.56 -6.09
N THR A 215 -10.12 23.55 -7.09
CA THR A 215 -11.31 22.69 -7.07
C THR A 215 -10.88 21.25 -7.33
N ILE A 216 -11.24 20.33 -6.41
CA ILE A 216 -11.07 18.89 -6.63
C ILE A 216 -12.18 18.41 -7.58
N HIS A 217 -11.81 17.80 -8.69
CA HIS A 217 -12.78 17.23 -9.62
C HIS A 217 -13.40 15.95 -9.04
N THR A 218 -14.72 15.81 -9.13
CA THR A 218 -15.47 14.68 -8.53
C THR A 218 -16.15 13.78 -9.56
N ASP A 219 -15.80 13.96 -10.83
CA ASP A 219 -16.37 13.22 -11.98
C ASP A 219 -15.26 12.59 -12.86
N VAL A 220 -14.23 12.04 -12.22
CA VAL A 220 -13.18 11.27 -12.93
C VAL A 220 -13.81 10.01 -13.56
N PRO A 221 -13.49 9.66 -14.82
CA PRO A 221 -13.99 8.45 -15.46
C PRO A 221 -13.31 7.20 -14.88
N LEU A 222 -13.87 6.70 -13.78
CA LEU A 222 -13.46 5.46 -13.12
C LEU A 222 -14.42 4.33 -13.47
N ASP A 223 -13.86 3.19 -13.86
CA ASP A 223 -14.60 1.94 -14.09
C ASP A 223 -15.08 1.28 -12.78
N SER A 224 -14.43 1.59 -11.65
CA SER A 224 -14.74 1.02 -10.34
C SER A 224 -15.82 1.81 -9.58
N SER A 225 -16.68 1.07 -8.88
CA SER A 225 -17.57 1.58 -7.82
C SER A 225 -16.87 1.52 -6.47
N PRO A 226 -17.25 2.38 -5.50
CA PRO A 226 -16.84 2.22 -4.10
C PRO A 226 -17.01 0.80 -3.55
N ARG A 227 -18.05 0.07 -3.98
CA ARG A 227 -18.34 -1.29 -3.52
C ARG A 227 -17.37 -2.35 -4.05
N ASP A 228 -16.68 -2.06 -5.15
CA ASP A 228 -15.66 -2.95 -5.73
C ASP A 228 -14.33 -2.86 -4.96
N LEU A 229 -14.24 -1.97 -3.97
CA LEU A 229 -13.02 -1.69 -3.21
C LEU A 229 -12.92 -2.49 -1.91
N ALA A 230 -13.69 -3.57 -1.77
CA ALA A 230 -13.57 -4.47 -0.63
C ALA A 230 -12.15 -5.10 -0.60
N PRO A 231 -11.44 -5.08 0.56
CA PRO A 231 -10.13 -5.70 0.65
C PRO A 231 -10.17 -7.18 0.26
N ARG A 232 -9.25 -7.58 -0.61
CA ARG A 232 -9.05 -8.98 -1.00
C ARG A 232 -8.30 -9.75 0.09
N PRO A 233 -8.32 -11.09 0.09
CA PRO A 233 -7.45 -11.89 0.94
C PRO A 233 -5.98 -11.50 0.76
N ARG A 234 -5.26 -11.39 1.88
CA ARG A 234 -3.83 -11.03 1.90
C ARG A 234 -2.99 -12.19 1.36
N ASP A 235 -2.00 -11.88 0.53
CA ASP A 235 -1.01 -12.85 0.07
C ASP A 235 0.13 -12.95 1.10
N LEU A 236 -0.04 -13.84 2.08
CA LEU A 236 0.91 -14.01 3.18
C LEU A 236 2.30 -14.45 2.69
N THR A 237 2.37 -15.25 1.65
CA THR A 237 3.64 -15.71 1.08
C THR A 237 4.39 -14.55 0.44
N ARG A 238 3.71 -13.76 -0.41
CA ARG A 238 4.32 -12.58 -1.03
C ARG A 238 4.68 -11.52 0.02
N LEU A 239 3.84 -11.28 1.02
CA LEU A 239 4.15 -10.37 2.13
C LEU A 239 5.40 -10.81 2.90
N THR A 240 5.53 -12.10 3.21
CA THR A 240 6.71 -12.65 3.90
C THR A 240 7.98 -12.42 3.10
N LEU A 241 7.96 -12.72 1.79
CA LEU A 241 9.10 -12.52 0.90
C LEU A 241 9.46 -11.03 0.77
N LEU A 242 8.48 -10.17 0.50
CA LEU A 242 8.67 -8.72 0.40
C LEU A 242 9.25 -8.14 1.69
N PHE A 243 8.74 -8.51 2.86
CA PHE A 243 9.25 -8.01 4.13
C PHE A 243 10.65 -8.54 4.46
N ARG A 244 11.05 -9.73 3.98
CA ARG A 244 12.43 -10.20 4.09
C ARG A 244 13.36 -9.40 3.18
N GLU A 245 12.97 -9.17 1.93
CA GLU A 245 13.74 -8.33 0.98
C GLU A 245 13.94 -6.89 1.50
N LEU A 246 12.93 -6.35 2.18
CA LEU A 246 12.96 -5.01 2.77
C LEU A 246 13.62 -4.97 4.16
N GLU A 247 14.11 -6.10 4.67
CA GLU A 247 14.70 -6.26 6.01
C GLU A 247 13.75 -5.90 7.17
N PHE A 248 12.44 -6.02 6.96
CA PHE A 248 11.42 -5.78 7.98
C PHE A 248 11.16 -7.03 8.82
N THR A 249 12.19 -7.54 9.51
CA THR A 249 12.19 -8.85 10.18
C THR A 249 10.99 -9.09 11.09
N SER A 250 10.56 -8.09 11.87
CA SER A 250 9.37 -8.20 12.73
C SER A 250 8.07 -8.40 11.93
N LEU A 251 7.91 -7.68 10.82
CA LEU A 251 6.75 -7.83 9.94
C LEU A 251 6.84 -9.16 9.17
N ALA A 252 8.03 -9.52 8.68
CA ALA A 252 8.24 -10.82 8.03
C ALA A 252 7.84 -11.99 8.95
N ASN A 253 8.18 -11.93 10.24
CA ASN A 253 7.79 -12.96 11.21
C ASN A 253 6.29 -12.92 11.56
N GLN A 254 5.68 -11.73 11.58
CA GLN A 254 4.24 -11.58 11.83
C GLN A 254 3.40 -12.17 10.69
N PHE A 255 3.84 -12.01 9.45
CA PHE A 255 3.15 -12.47 8.25
C PHE A 255 3.67 -13.81 7.72
N ALA A 256 4.72 -14.35 8.34
CA ALA A 256 5.26 -15.66 8.03
C ALA A 256 4.09 -16.65 8.02
N VAL A 257 3.90 -17.30 6.88
CA VAL A 257 3.09 -18.50 6.83
C VAL A 257 3.74 -19.44 7.84
N GLN A 258 3.10 -19.61 9.00
CA GLN A 258 3.40 -20.75 9.83
C GLN A 258 3.06 -21.94 8.94
N THR A 259 4.09 -22.56 8.33
CA THR A 259 4.01 -23.99 8.11
C THR A 259 3.62 -24.52 9.47
N GLN A 260 2.36 -24.95 9.62
CA GLN A 260 1.96 -25.72 10.78
C GLN A 260 3.07 -26.73 10.96
N SER A 261 3.77 -26.65 12.10
CA SER A 261 4.50 -27.82 12.57
C SER A 261 3.40 -28.80 12.94
N ASP A 262 2.86 -29.48 11.93
CA ASP A 262 2.34 -30.81 12.17
C ASP A 262 3.46 -31.55 12.91
N ASP A 263 3.10 -32.34 13.91
CA ASP A 263 4.05 -33.09 14.73
C ASP A 263 4.84 -34.02 13.79
N HIS A 264 5.97 -33.51 13.27
CA HIS A 264 6.70 -34.14 12.19
C HIS A 264 7.63 -35.19 12.79
N ALA A 265 7.35 -36.47 12.51
CA ALA A 265 8.20 -37.58 12.93
C ALA A 265 9.35 -37.74 11.93
N TYR A 266 10.30 -36.81 11.95
CA TYR A 266 11.51 -36.88 11.14
C TYR A 266 12.57 -37.75 11.83
N GLN A 267 13.01 -38.78 11.11
CA GLN A 267 13.91 -39.80 11.63
C GLN A 267 15.24 -39.78 10.87
N LEU A 268 16.33 -39.58 11.61
CA LEU A 268 17.67 -39.80 11.05
C LEU A 268 18.03 -41.28 11.18
N VAL A 269 18.27 -41.92 10.04
CA VAL A 269 18.80 -43.29 9.97
C VAL A 269 20.31 -43.21 10.19
N HIS A 270 20.77 -43.48 11.41
CA HIS A 270 22.14 -43.15 11.83
C HIS A 270 23.04 -44.37 12.09
N SER A 271 22.59 -45.57 11.74
CA SER A 271 23.38 -46.81 11.81
C SER A 271 22.94 -47.82 10.75
N ARG A 272 23.80 -48.78 10.41
CA ARG A 272 23.46 -49.86 9.47
C ARG A 272 22.25 -50.66 9.91
N ALA A 273 22.13 -50.95 11.22
CA ALA A 273 20.98 -51.69 11.75
C ALA A 273 19.65 -50.94 11.58
N GLN A 274 19.65 -49.61 11.63
CA GLN A 274 18.48 -48.80 11.30
C GLN A 274 18.22 -48.77 9.81
N PHE A 275 19.27 -48.61 9.00
CA PHE A 275 19.15 -48.61 7.56
C PHE A 275 18.59 -49.93 7.00
N ASP A 276 18.97 -51.06 7.60
CA ASP A 276 18.47 -52.37 7.21
C ASP A 276 16.97 -52.52 7.45
N ARG A 277 16.48 -52.00 8.59
CA ARG A 277 15.05 -51.95 8.90
C ARG A 277 14.32 -50.99 7.97
N PHE A 278 14.90 -49.81 7.73
CA PHE A 278 14.38 -48.84 6.79
C PHE A 278 14.22 -49.42 5.38
N CYS A 279 15.22 -50.14 4.86
CA CYS A 279 15.14 -50.78 3.55
C CYS A 279 14.02 -51.82 3.47
N GLN A 280 13.81 -52.61 4.52
CA GLN A 280 12.70 -53.57 4.58
C GLN A 280 11.34 -52.86 4.54
N GLU A 281 11.20 -51.75 5.27
CA GLU A 281 9.99 -50.94 5.26
C GLU A 281 9.75 -50.26 3.92
N LEU A 282 10.80 -49.72 3.30
CA LEU A 282 10.75 -49.04 2.00
C LEU A 282 10.37 -50.01 0.87
N GLN A 283 10.91 -51.24 0.89
CA GLN A 283 10.58 -52.28 -0.09
C GLN A 283 9.10 -52.70 -0.06
N ALA A 284 8.43 -52.54 1.07
CA ALA A 284 7.01 -52.84 1.20
C ALA A 284 6.09 -51.73 0.66
N ARG A 285 6.64 -50.59 0.21
CA ARG A 285 5.84 -49.44 -0.25
C ARG A 285 5.63 -49.49 -1.76
N GLU A 286 4.39 -49.29 -2.17
CA GLU A 286 4.01 -49.15 -3.58
C GLU A 286 4.36 -47.75 -4.13
N ARG A 287 4.46 -46.74 -3.25
CA ARG A 287 4.89 -45.38 -3.58
C ARG A 287 5.62 -44.68 -2.43
N PHE A 288 6.58 -43.82 -2.76
CA PHE A 288 7.27 -42.93 -1.82
C PHE A 288 7.87 -41.74 -2.58
N ALA A 289 8.06 -40.59 -1.93
CA ALA A 289 8.85 -39.48 -2.46
C ALA A 289 10.31 -39.64 -2.03
N ILE A 290 11.22 -39.22 -2.92
CA ILE A 290 12.66 -39.15 -2.65
C ILE A 290 13.19 -37.76 -3.00
N ASP A 291 14.11 -37.28 -2.18
CA ASP A 291 14.90 -36.08 -2.43
C ASP A 291 16.37 -36.32 -2.04
N THR A 292 17.27 -35.46 -2.50
CA THR A 292 18.71 -35.55 -2.22
C THR A 292 19.25 -34.22 -1.74
N GLU A 293 20.06 -34.24 -0.68
CA GLU A 293 20.84 -33.08 -0.24
C GLU A 293 22.27 -33.19 -0.77
N THR A 294 22.80 -32.08 -1.27
CA THR A 294 24.13 -32.00 -1.89
C THR A 294 24.99 -30.92 -1.27
N THR A 295 26.32 -31.00 -1.44
CA THR A 295 27.25 -29.99 -0.92
C THR A 295 27.20 -28.66 -1.68
N ASP A 296 26.64 -28.64 -2.89
CA ASP A 296 26.50 -27.46 -3.75
C ASP A 296 25.19 -27.56 -4.56
N LEU A 297 24.77 -26.43 -5.16
CA LEU A 297 23.63 -26.35 -6.08
C LEU A 297 24.01 -26.75 -7.52
N ASP A 298 25.30 -26.68 -7.90
CA ASP A 298 25.77 -27.17 -9.21
C ASP A 298 25.90 -28.70 -9.21
N PRO A 299 25.04 -29.44 -9.94
CA PRO A 299 25.04 -30.90 -9.93
C PRO A 299 26.31 -31.53 -10.53
N LEU A 300 27.14 -30.78 -11.25
CA LEU A 300 28.41 -31.28 -11.81
C LEU A 300 29.58 -31.16 -10.83
N GLN A 301 29.44 -30.39 -9.75
CA GLN A 301 30.47 -30.18 -8.71
C GLN A 301 30.01 -30.64 -7.32
N ALA A 302 28.72 -30.94 -7.18
CA ALA A 302 28.11 -31.40 -5.95
C ALA A 302 28.48 -32.84 -5.60
N ASP A 303 28.86 -33.06 -4.34
CA ASP A 303 28.86 -34.38 -3.72
C ASP A 303 27.50 -34.63 -3.06
N LEU A 304 27.03 -35.87 -3.14
CA LEU A 304 25.81 -36.27 -2.46
C LEU A 304 26.06 -36.39 -0.94
N VAL A 305 25.17 -35.81 -0.14
CA VAL A 305 25.27 -35.81 1.33
C VAL A 305 24.32 -36.83 1.95
N CYS A 306 23.05 -36.79 1.55
CA CYS A 306 22.04 -37.72 2.04
C CYS A 306 20.89 -37.92 1.04
N PHE A 307 20.12 -38.98 1.29
CA PHE A 307 18.82 -39.19 0.69
C PHE A 307 17.72 -38.94 1.72
N SER A 308 16.66 -38.27 1.30
CA SER A 308 15.45 -38.06 2.10
C SER A 308 14.29 -38.84 1.49
N PHE A 309 13.55 -39.57 2.32
CA PHE A 309 12.41 -40.38 1.88
C PHE A 309 11.16 -40.06 2.69
N ALA A 310 10.00 -40.04 2.04
CA ALA A 310 8.71 -39.89 2.70
C ALA A 310 7.64 -40.72 1.99
N TRP A 311 6.81 -41.45 2.74
CA TRP A 311 5.67 -42.19 2.17
C TRP A 311 4.34 -41.93 2.88
N GLN A 312 4.35 -41.10 3.94
CA GLN A 312 3.16 -40.59 4.62
C GLN A 312 3.35 -39.11 4.96
N PRO A 313 2.28 -38.28 4.90
CA PRO A 313 2.33 -36.90 5.34
C PRO A 313 2.77 -36.81 6.81
N GLY A 314 3.72 -35.91 7.11
CA GLY A 314 4.21 -35.71 8.46
C GLY A 314 5.40 -36.59 8.87
N GLU A 315 5.78 -37.59 8.07
CA GLU A 315 6.90 -38.49 8.35
C GLU A 315 7.98 -38.38 7.26
N ALA A 316 9.24 -38.36 7.67
CA ALA A 316 10.37 -38.40 6.74
C ALA A 316 11.58 -39.10 7.35
N TYR A 317 12.37 -39.72 6.49
CA TYR A 317 13.59 -40.43 6.85
C TYR A 317 14.78 -39.82 6.12
N CYS A 318 15.79 -39.39 6.86
CA CYS A 318 17.06 -38.93 6.31
C CYS A 318 18.10 -40.04 6.43
N VAL A 319 18.66 -40.46 5.30
CA VAL A 319 19.72 -41.48 5.19
C VAL A 319 21.01 -40.78 4.76
N PRO A 320 21.92 -40.44 5.69
CA PRO A 320 23.22 -39.88 5.34
C PRO A 320 24.09 -40.94 4.66
N LEU A 321 24.97 -40.53 3.75
CA LEU A 321 25.92 -41.46 3.12
C LEU A 321 27.00 -41.99 4.08
N GLN A 322 27.12 -41.38 5.25
CA GLN A 322 28.01 -41.81 6.32
C GLN A 322 27.28 -41.81 7.65
N PHE A 323 27.26 -42.96 8.34
CA PHE A 323 26.56 -43.08 9.61
C PHE A 323 27.37 -42.46 10.77
N PRO A 324 26.77 -41.58 11.60
CA PRO A 324 27.47 -40.92 12.71
C PRO A 324 28.04 -41.88 13.77
N GLU A 325 27.38 -43.03 13.99
CA GLU A 325 27.70 -43.94 15.11
C GLU A 325 28.81 -44.97 14.79
N GLU A 326 29.19 -45.16 13.53
CA GLU A 326 30.03 -46.30 13.13
C GLU A 326 31.52 -45.99 12.91
N GLY A 327 31.95 -44.73 13.02
CA GLY A 327 33.36 -44.34 13.05
C GLY A 327 34.17 -44.74 11.80
N GLN A 328 34.44 -43.79 10.90
CA GLN A 328 35.40 -43.87 9.78
C GLN A 328 35.23 -45.02 8.76
N SER A 329 34.09 -45.71 8.74
CA SER A 329 33.68 -46.51 7.58
C SER A 329 33.00 -45.60 6.54
N ASP A 330 33.36 -45.76 5.26
CA ASP A 330 32.58 -45.21 4.15
C ASP A 330 31.39 -46.14 3.90
N ASP A 331 30.19 -45.70 4.29
CA ASP A 331 28.95 -46.47 4.15
C ASP A 331 28.25 -46.24 2.80
N SER A 332 28.78 -45.34 1.96
CA SER A 332 28.14 -44.91 0.72
C SER A 332 27.89 -46.08 -0.23
N ALA A 333 28.90 -46.94 -0.46
CA ALA A 333 28.78 -48.11 -1.32
C ALA A 333 27.70 -49.09 -0.82
N TYR A 334 27.66 -49.31 0.51
CA TYR A 334 26.68 -50.18 1.15
C TYR A 334 25.25 -49.64 0.99
N ILE A 335 25.08 -48.33 1.20
CA ILE A 335 23.79 -47.65 1.08
C ILE A 335 23.30 -47.68 -0.37
N LEU A 336 24.15 -47.30 -1.32
CA LEU A 336 23.80 -47.23 -2.73
C LEU A 336 23.42 -48.61 -3.30
N GLU A 337 24.15 -49.67 -2.95
CA GLU A 337 23.84 -51.03 -3.40
C GLU A 337 22.44 -51.48 -2.93
N ARG A 338 22.07 -51.13 -1.70
CA ARG A 338 20.79 -51.52 -1.08
C ARG A 338 19.62 -50.68 -1.60
N LEU A 339 19.81 -49.38 -1.79
CA LEU A 339 18.80 -48.50 -2.37
C LEU A 339 18.55 -48.82 -3.85
N LYS A 340 19.58 -49.25 -4.59
CA LYS A 340 19.47 -49.63 -6.01
C LYS A 340 18.31 -50.59 -6.27
N ALA A 341 18.17 -51.64 -5.45
CA ALA A 341 17.12 -52.65 -5.59
C ALA A 341 15.69 -52.06 -5.51
N VAL A 342 15.50 -50.95 -4.81
CA VAL A 342 14.20 -50.28 -4.66
C VAL A 342 14.02 -49.18 -5.70
N LEU A 343 15.04 -48.35 -5.90
CA LEU A 343 14.99 -47.21 -6.83
C LEU A 343 14.85 -47.67 -8.28
N GLU A 344 15.54 -48.74 -8.68
CA GLU A 344 15.46 -49.29 -10.03
C GLU A 344 14.23 -50.21 -10.25
N ASN A 345 13.43 -50.49 -9.22
CA ASN A 345 12.25 -51.35 -9.37
C ASN A 345 11.12 -50.61 -10.12
N PRO A 346 10.77 -50.98 -11.37
CA PRO A 346 9.77 -50.26 -12.15
C PRO A 346 8.34 -50.38 -11.59
N ALA A 347 8.08 -51.32 -10.67
CA ALA A 347 6.78 -51.50 -10.05
C ALA A 347 6.47 -50.50 -8.92
N VAL A 348 7.48 -49.76 -8.44
CA VAL A 348 7.32 -48.79 -7.35
C VAL A 348 7.30 -47.38 -7.94
N LEU A 349 6.27 -46.60 -7.59
CA LEU A 349 6.13 -45.21 -7.99
C LEU A 349 6.97 -44.32 -7.07
N LYS A 350 7.90 -43.53 -7.63
CA LYS A 350 8.71 -42.59 -6.88
C LYS A 350 8.34 -41.17 -7.23
#